data_AF-A0A7S2TZ89-F1
#
_entry.id   AF-A0A7S2TZ89-F1
#
_cell.length_a   1.000
_cell.length_b   1.000
_cell.length_c   1.000
_cell.angle_alpha   90.00
_cell.angle_beta   90.00
_cell.angle_gamma   90.00
#
_symmetry.space_group_name_H-M   'P 1'
#
loop_
_entity.id
_entity.type
_entity.pdbx_description
1 polymer ?
#
loop_
_entity_poly.entity_id
_entity_poly.type
_entity_poly.pdbx_seq_one_letter_code
_entity_poly.pdbx_strand_id
1 'polypeptide(L)'
;ESIYDLMTPSKKGDNTKGLEIRKNKKGRVEVVGLTKVPVATPSELHELTRSAANRATRASTDMNARSSRSHTVFQLHINGKHADAKETVESMLTLVDLAGSERLSKTNDKGDRLAEAKSINTSLSLLGNTVRALAEKSKHVPYRNSKLTYLLHAALSGTGKTAVMVNITPDPYSLGESLCTLRFADKLKDVTSK
;
A
#
# COMPACT_ATOMS: atom_id res chain seq x y z
N GLU A 1 5.90 -7.61 -8.83
CA GLU A 1 5.97 -6.45 -7.91
C GLU A 1 7.21 -6.52 -7.04
N SER A 2 7.86 -5.38 -6.82
CA SER A 2 9.05 -5.22 -5.98
C SER A 2 8.72 -4.30 -4.80
N ILE A 3 9.40 -4.50 -3.67
CA ILE A 3 9.25 -3.67 -2.46
C ILE A 3 10.61 -3.05 -2.17
N TYR A 4 10.60 -1.74 -1.92
CA TYR A 4 11.78 -0.94 -1.63
C TYR A 4 11.61 -0.26 -0.26
N ASP A 5 12.67 -0.26 0.54
CA ASP A 5 12.69 0.46 1.81
C ASP A 5 13.00 1.95 1.57
N LEU A 6 12.15 2.83 2.12
CA LEU A 6 12.31 4.28 2.02
C LEU A 6 12.88 4.91 3.29
N MET A 7 13.20 4.14 4.34
CA MET A 7 13.70 4.65 5.61
C MET A 7 15.20 4.93 5.59
N THR A 8 15.97 4.17 4.80
CA THR A 8 17.41 4.34 4.66
C THR A 8 17.81 4.65 3.21
N PRO A 9 18.92 5.38 3.00
CA PRO A 9 19.49 5.50 1.66
C PRO A 9 19.91 4.11 1.18
N SER A 10 19.49 3.70 -0.02
CA SER A 10 20.02 2.48 -0.65
C SER A 10 21.53 2.54 -0.70
N LYS A 11 22.22 1.57 -0.06
CA LYS A 11 23.66 1.40 -0.27
C LYS A 11 23.88 1.01 -1.73
N LYS A 12 24.80 1.68 -2.43
CA LYS A 12 25.18 1.31 -3.81
C LYS A 12 25.53 -0.18 -3.83
N GLY A 13 24.73 -0.99 -4.53
CA GLY A 13 24.90 -2.45 -4.66
C GLY A 13 23.84 -3.33 -3.99
N ASP A 14 22.99 -2.78 -3.10
CA ASP A 14 22.03 -3.57 -2.30
C ASP A 14 20.63 -3.70 -2.95
N ASN A 15 20.40 -3.02 -4.08
CA ASN A 15 19.09 -2.92 -4.75
C ASN A 15 18.68 -4.15 -5.59
N THR A 16 19.31 -5.30 -5.44
CA THR A 16 19.06 -6.46 -6.34
C THR A 16 18.16 -7.55 -5.76
N LYS A 17 17.87 -7.54 -4.45
CA LYS A 17 16.91 -8.49 -3.85
C LYS A 17 15.74 -7.72 -3.24
N GLY A 18 14.65 -7.60 -4.01
CA GLY A 18 13.42 -6.99 -3.52
C GLY A 18 12.93 -7.67 -2.24
N LEU A 19 12.39 -6.88 -1.30
CA LEU A 19 11.99 -7.42 0.00
C LEU A 19 10.83 -8.43 -0.13
N GLU A 20 10.81 -9.38 0.80
CA GLU A 20 9.82 -10.45 0.88
C GLU A 20 8.80 -10.20 1.98
N ILE A 21 7.56 -10.64 1.75
CA ILE A 21 6.49 -10.59 2.74
C ILE A 21 6.34 -11.97 3.39
N ARG A 22 6.33 -12.01 4.72
CA ARG A 22 6.12 -13.23 5.52
C ARG A 22 5.08 -13.01 6.61
N LYS A 23 4.54 -14.09 7.17
CA LYS A 23 3.77 -14.04 8.42
C LYS A 23 4.72 -14.27 9.59
N ASN A 24 4.64 -13.42 10.60
CA ASN A 24 5.40 -13.62 11.82
C ASN A 24 4.75 -14.65 12.75
N LYS A 25 5.38 -14.93 13.89
CA LYS A 25 4.89 -15.88 14.90
C LYS A 25 3.50 -15.52 15.45
N LYS A 26 3.12 -14.24 15.42
CA LYS A 26 1.79 -13.75 15.82
C LYS A 26 0.78 -13.79 14.66
N GLY A 27 1.13 -14.39 13.51
CA GLY A 27 0.29 -14.49 12.31
C GLY A 27 0.14 -13.18 11.53
N ARG A 28 0.81 -12.09 11.94
CA ARG A 28 0.75 -10.78 11.27
C ARG A 28 1.65 -10.78 10.04
N VAL A 29 1.17 -10.16 8.97
CA VAL A 29 1.94 -9.99 7.73
C VAL A 29 3.00 -8.90 7.95
N GLU A 30 4.25 -9.19 7.63
CA GLU A 30 5.38 -8.28 7.75
C GLU A 30 6.33 -8.40 6.54
N VAL A 31 7.05 -7.33 6.23
CA VAL A 31 8.11 -7.37 5.22
C VAL A 31 9.43 -7.64 5.94
N VAL A 32 10.12 -8.70 5.54
CA VAL A 32 11.40 -9.09 6.11
C VAL A 32 12.48 -8.14 5.63
N GLY A 33 13.29 -7.63 6.56
CA GLY A 33 14.40 -6.73 6.26
C GLY A 33 14.01 -5.25 6.12
N LEU A 34 12.75 -4.87 6.36
CA LEU A 34 12.39 -3.44 6.47
C LEU A 34 13.07 -2.80 7.68
N THR A 35 13.67 -1.63 7.47
CA THR A 35 14.22 -0.82 8.54
C THR A 35 13.10 -0.28 9.41
N LYS A 36 13.27 -0.43 10.73
CA LYS A 36 12.40 0.19 11.74
C LYS A 36 13.20 1.25 12.48
N VAL A 37 12.70 2.48 12.47
CA VAL A 37 13.35 3.61 13.13
C VAL A 37 12.51 3.99 14.36
N PRO A 38 13.06 4.00 15.58
CA PRO A 38 12.36 4.51 16.75
C PRO A 38 12.14 6.01 16.60
N VAL A 39 10.97 6.48 17.03
CA VAL A 39 10.57 7.89 16.95
C VAL A 39 10.00 8.29 18.31
N ALA A 40 10.52 9.37 18.89
CA ALA A 40 10.13 9.87 20.20
C ALA A 40 9.29 11.16 20.11
N THR A 41 9.41 11.92 19.02
CA THR A 41 8.73 13.22 18.88
C THR A 41 7.99 13.36 17.55
N PRO A 42 6.95 14.21 17.47
CA PRO A 42 6.30 14.55 16.20
C PRO A 42 7.28 15.16 15.18
N SER A 43 8.28 15.92 15.63
CA SER A 43 9.28 16.53 14.74
C SER A 43 10.13 15.46 14.05
N GLU A 44 10.62 14.46 14.79
CA GLU A 44 11.35 13.33 14.23
C GLU A 44 10.51 12.56 13.21
N LEU A 45 9.22 12.35 13.51
CA LEU A 45 8.29 11.71 12.56
C LEU A 45 8.18 12.52 11.26
N HIS A 46 8.02 13.83 11.35
CA HIS A 46 7.93 14.72 10.20
C HIS A 46 9.21 14.75 9.36
N GLU A 47 10.38 14.73 9.99
CA GLU A 47 11.66 14.69 9.27
C GLU A 47 11.89 13.35 8.56
N LEU A 48 11.54 12.24 9.20
CA LEU A 48 11.64 10.91 8.62
C LEU A 48 10.71 10.73 7.42
N THR A 49 9.44 11.13 7.57
CA THR A 49 8.44 11.07 6.50
C THR A 49 8.81 11.98 5.33
N ARG A 50 9.31 13.20 5.59
CA ARG A 50 9.84 14.10 4.56
C ARG A 50 11.02 13.49 3.81
N SER A 51 11.96 12.89 4.54
CA SER A 51 13.14 12.24 3.95
C SER A 51 12.76 11.03 3.09
N ALA A 52 11.79 10.22 3.55
CA ALA A 52 11.24 9.09 2.80
C ALA A 52 10.52 9.55 1.52
N ALA A 53 9.70 10.59 1.61
CA ALA A 53 9.02 11.18 0.44
C ALA A 53 10.01 11.73 -0.59
N ASN A 54 11.09 12.39 -0.14
CA ASN A 54 12.16 12.84 -1.02
C ASN A 54 12.88 11.67 -1.70
N ARG A 55 13.11 10.55 -1.00
CA ARG A 55 13.71 9.34 -1.58
C ARG A 55 12.78 8.68 -2.60
N ALA A 56 11.48 8.57 -2.30
CA ALA A 56 10.47 8.08 -3.24
C ALA A 56 10.44 8.95 -4.51
N THR A 57 10.49 10.27 -4.35
CA THR A 57 10.52 11.21 -5.47
C THR A 57 11.80 11.06 -6.28
N ARG A 58 12.97 10.93 -5.66
CA ARG A 58 14.25 10.75 -6.38
C ARG A 58 14.30 9.46 -7.18
N ALA A 59 13.84 8.35 -6.60
CA ALA A 59 13.68 7.09 -7.32
C ALA A 59 12.75 7.25 -8.55
N SER A 60 11.73 8.11 -8.43
CA SER A 60 10.83 8.42 -9.53
C SER A 60 11.38 9.43 -10.56
N THR A 61 12.33 10.31 -10.20
CA THR A 61 12.93 11.29 -11.13
C THR A 61 14.05 10.70 -11.97
N ASP A 62 14.83 9.74 -11.44
CA ASP A 62 15.81 8.99 -12.26
C ASP A 62 15.13 8.11 -13.34
N MET A 63 13.82 7.86 -13.23
CA MET A 63 12.99 7.15 -14.23
C MET A 63 11.81 7.99 -14.80
N ASN A 64 11.74 9.29 -14.46
CA ASN A 64 10.76 10.31 -14.82
C ASN A 64 9.27 10.13 -14.36
N ALA A 65 8.87 11.13 -13.57
CA ALA A 65 7.56 11.77 -13.36
C ALA A 65 6.30 10.90 -13.28
N ARG A 66 5.88 10.60 -12.04
CA ARG A 66 4.58 10.99 -11.42
C ARG A 66 4.29 10.05 -10.25
N SER A 67 3.72 10.59 -9.17
CA SER A 67 3.22 9.89 -7.98
C SER A 67 2.19 8.77 -8.25
N SER A 68 1.80 8.54 -9.51
CA SER A 68 0.83 7.52 -9.92
C SER A 68 1.46 6.17 -10.26
N ARG A 69 2.77 5.97 -10.03
CA ARG A 69 3.49 4.78 -10.51
C ARG A 69 4.04 3.84 -9.43
N SER A 70 3.79 4.13 -8.16
CA SER A 70 4.09 3.19 -7.08
C SER A 70 3.07 3.34 -5.97
N HIS A 71 2.80 2.23 -5.28
CA HIS A 71 2.03 2.26 -4.03
C HIS A 71 2.99 2.57 -2.90
N THR A 72 2.61 3.48 -2.01
CA THR A 72 3.37 3.77 -0.79
C THR A 72 2.64 3.22 0.41
N VAL A 73 3.34 2.46 1.24
CA VAL A 73 2.82 1.93 2.51
C VAL A 73 3.66 2.48 3.64
N PHE A 74 3.03 3.27 4.50
CA PHE A 74 3.62 3.79 5.73
C PHE A 74 3.06 3.05 6.93
N GLN A 75 3.93 2.57 7.82
CA GLN A 75 3.55 1.83 9.03
C GLN A 75 4.13 2.49 10.26
N LEU A 76 3.27 2.91 11.18
CA LEU A 76 3.63 3.41 12.50
C LEU A 76 3.22 2.39 13.56
N HIS A 77 4.22 1.77 14.20
CA HIS A 77 4.01 0.89 15.34
C HIS A 77 3.92 1.71 16.62
N ILE A 78 2.84 1.53 17.38
CA ILE A 78 2.57 2.27 18.61
C ILE A 78 2.48 1.27 19.75
N ASN A 79 3.36 1.41 20.74
CA ASN A 79 3.36 0.60 21.95
C ASN A 79 3.01 1.49 23.14
N GLY A 80 1.86 1.24 23.75
CA GLY A 80 1.42 1.90 24.99
C GLY A 80 1.61 0.98 26.19
N LYS A 81 2.01 1.54 27.33
CA LYS A 81 1.98 0.84 28.63
C LYS A 81 1.01 1.56 29.54
N HIS A 82 0.03 0.84 30.08
CA HIS A 82 -0.83 1.35 31.12
C HIS A 82 -0.26 0.90 32.46
N ALA A 83 0.37 1.83 33.18
CA ALA A 83 1.16 1.54 34.38
C ALA A 83 0.32 0.85 35.47
N ASP A 84 -0.92 1.31 35.65
CA ASP A 84 -1.77 0.87 36.76
C ASP A 84 -2.36 -0.53 36.52
N ALA A 85 -2.77 -0.87 35.30
CA ALA A 85 -3.28 -2.22 34.98
C ALA A 85 -2.17 -3.22 34.61
N LYS A 86 -0.89 -2.81 34.57
CA LYS A 86 0.23 -3.64 34.07
C LYS A 86 -0.02 -4.18 32.65
N GLU A 87 -0.79 -3.45 31.85
CA GLU A 87 -1.14 -3.83 30.48
C GLU A 87 -0.22 -3.15 29.47
N THR A 88 0.15 -3.89 28.42
CA THR A 88 0.86 -3.35 27.26
C THR A 88 -0.02 -3.51 26.04
N VAL A 89 -0.25 -2.40 25.33
CA VAL A 89 -1.03 -2.35 24.11
C VAL A 89 -0.09 -2.16 22.92
N GLU A 90 -0.10 -3.11 21.99
CA GLU A 90 0.59 -2.98 20.70
C GLU A 90 -0.45 -2.68 19.62
N SER A 91 -0.28 -1.56 18.90
CA SER A 91 -1.11 -1.22 17.75
C SER A 91 -0.24 -0.79 16.56
N MET A 92 -0.86 -0.75 15.38
CA MET A 92 -0.19 -0.36 14.14
C MET A 92 -1.13 0.49 13.31
N LEU A 93 -0.72 1.74 13.04
CA LEU A 93 -1.36 2.59 12.05
C LEU A 93 -0.71 2.31 10.71
N THR A 94 -1.50 1.92 9.71
CA THR A 94 -1.04 1.75 8.33
C THR A 94 -1.71 2.80 7.46
N LEU A 95 -0.91 3.63 6.79
CA LEU A 95 -1.38 4.57 5.78
C LEU A 95 -0.91 4.07 4.42
N VAL A 96 -1.83 4.00 3.47
CA VAL A 96 -1.58 3.43 2.15
C VAL A 96 -1.99 4.46 1.11
N ASP A 97 -1.02 4.88 0.32
CA ASP A 97 -1.24 5.70 -0.87
C ASP A 97 -1.15 4.79 -2.10
N LEU A 98 -2.27 4.65 -2.80
CA LEU A 98 -2.35 3.78 -3.97
C LEU A 98 -2.01 4.58 -5.23
N ALA A 99 -1.24 3.95 -6.11
CA ALA A 99 -0.98 4.43 -7.45
C ALA A 99 -2.28 4.65 -8.24
N GLY A 100 -2.17 5.42 -9.33
CA GLY A 100 -3.31 5.77 -10.16
C GLY A 100 -3.90 4.56 -10.87
N SER A 101 -5.22 4.57 -11.06
CA SER A 101 -6.00 3.52 -11.73
C SER A 101 -6.20 3.76 -13.23
N GLU A 102 -5.47 4.71 -13.83
CA GLU A 102 -5.63 5.06 -15.22
C GLU A 102 -5.37 3.89 -16.18
N ARG A 103 -6.24 3.76 -17.19
CA ARG A 103 -6.06 2.73 -18.22
C ARG A 103 -4.88 3.04 -19.11
N LEU A 104 -4.10 1.99 -19.39
CA LEU A 104 -2.98 2.03 -20.32
C LEU A 104 -3.35 2.55 -21.71
N SER A 105 -4.58 2.31 -22.17
CA SER A 105 -5.05 2.79 -23.48
C SER A 105 -5.13 4.32 -23.58
N LYS A 106 -5.12 5.03 -22.44
CA LYS A 106 -5.11 6.48 -22.37
C LYS A 106 -3.70 7.05 -22.20
N THR A 107 -2.70 6.20 -22.02
CA THR A 107 -1.30 6.63 -21.87
C THR A 107 -0.53 6.32 -23.16
N ASN A 108 0.39 7.20 -23.54
CA ASN A 108 1.31 6.99 -24.65
C ASN A 108 2.61 6.30 -24.19
N ASP A 109 2.52 5.46 -23.15
CA ASP A 109 3.68 4.79 -22.56
C ASP A 109 4.23 3.70 -23.50
N LYS A 110 5.56 3.62 -23.61
CA LYS A 110 6.28 2.67 -24.46
C LYS A 110 7.44 2.04 -23.68
N GLY A 111 7.88 0.85 -24.12
CA GLY A 111 9.01 0.14 -23.51
C GLY A 111 8.80 -0.13 -22.02
N ASP A 112 9.82 0.16 -21.21
CA ASP A 112 9.82 -0.09 -19.77
C ASP A 112 8.67 0.60 -19.03
N ARG A 113 8.24 1.79 -19.49
CA ARG A 113 7.10 2.52 -18.91
C ARG A 113 5.79 1.76 -19.07
N LEU A 114 5.60 1.11 -20.21
CA LEU A 114 4.41 0.29 -20.44
C LEU A 114 4.43 -0.96 -19.55
N ALA A 115 5.61 -1.57 -19.35
CA ALA A 115 5.75 -2.72 -18.46
C ALA A 115 5.46 -2.36 -17.00
N GLU A 116 5.95 -1.20 -16.55
CA GLU A 116 5.67 -0.65 -15.22
C GLU A 116 4.18 -0.35 -15.03
N ALA A 117 3.57 0.42 -15.94
CA ALA A 117 2.16 0.75 -15.90
C ALA A 117 1.27 -0.49 -15.91
N LYS A 118 1.65 -1.55 -16.66
CA LYS A 118 0.99 -2.86 -16.61
C LYS A 118 1.09 -3.50 -15.22
N SER A 119 2.27 -3.48 -14.60
CA SER A 119 2.48 -4.03 -13.26
C SER A 119 1.62 -3.32 -12.21
N ILE A 120 1.56 -1.98 -12.24
CA ILE A 120 0.71 -1.17 -11.37
C ILE A 120 -0.77 -1.53 -11.56
N ASN A 121 -1.27 -1.49 -12.79
CA ASN A 121 -2.68 -1.81 -13.06
C ASN A 121 -3.04 -3.27 -12.72
N THR A 122 -2.08 -4.19 -12.85
CA THR A 122 -2.25 -5.59 -12.41
C THR A 122 -2.47 -5.65 -10.89
N SER A 123 -1.64 -4.95 -10.10
CA SER A 123 -1.78 -4.94 -8.64
C SER A 123 -3.13 -4.36 -8.17
N LEU A 124 -3.62 -3.29 -8.80
CA LEU A 124 -4.94 -2.70 -8.52
C LEU A 124 -6.09 -3.60 -8.96
N SER A 125 -5.95 -4.27 -10.10
CA SER A 125 -6.96 -5.25 -10.57
C SER A 125 -7.08 -6.44 -9.61
N LEU A 126 -5.95 -6.93 -9.11
CA LEU A 126 -5.92 -8.01 -8.10
C LEU A 126 -6.48 -7.56 -6.75
N LEU A 127 -6.28 -6.30 -6.37
CA LEU A 127 -6.95 -5.71 -5.22
C LEU A 127 -8.48 -5.68 -5.42
N GLY A 128 -8.95 -5.24 -6.59
CA GLY A 128 -10.37 -5.28 -6.95
C GLY A 128 -10.97 -6.68 -6.87
N ASN A 129 -10.25 -7.70 -7.36
CA ASN A 129 -10.68 -9.10 -7.27
C ASN A 129 -10.73 -9.59 -5.82
N THR A 130 -9.77 -9.20 -4.98
CA THR A 130 -9.74 -9.55 -3.56
C THR A 130 -10.92 -8.95 -2.81
N VAL A 131 -11.22 -7.67 -3.05
CA VAL A 131 -12.39 -6.98 -2.49
C VAL A 131 -13.69 -7.63 -2.94
N ARG A 132 -13.82 -7.98 -4.23
CA ARG A 132 -15.00 -8.68 -4.74
C ARG A 132 -15.20 -10.01 -4.03
N ALA A 133 -14.15 -10.83 -3.94
CA ALA A 133 -14.22 -12.12 -3.25
C ALA A 133 -14.64 -11.98 -1.78
N LEU A 134 -14.20 -10.90 -1.11
CA LEU A 134 -14.61 -10.59 0.26
C LEU A 134 -16.08 -10.18 0.35
N ALA A 135 -16.53 -9.26 -0.50
CA ALA A 135 -17.92 -8.82 -0.56
C ALA A 135 -18.88 -9.98 -0.84
N GLU A 136 -18.49 -10.91 -1.70
CA GLU A 136 -19.26 -12.11 -2.06
C GLU A 136 -19.14 -13.23 -1.01
N LYS A 137 -18.41 -13.02 0.10
CA LYS A 137 -18.15 -14.01 1.14
C LYS A 137 -17.62 -15.34 0.56
N SER A 138 -16.77 -15.24 -0.45
CA SER A 138 -16.17 -16.38 -1.13
C SER A 138 -15.38 -17.25 -0.15
N LYS A 139 -15.45 -18.58 -0.32
CA LYS A 139 -14.68 -19.53 0.50
C LYS A 139 -13.17 -19.29 0.40
N HIS A 140 -12.69 -18.87 -0.75
CA HIS A 140 -11.30 -18.53 -1.00
C HIS A 140 -11.15 -17.06 -1.37
N VAL A 141 -10.30 -16.34 -0.64
CA VAL A 141 -9.95 -14.94 -0.91
C VAL A 141 -8.48 -14.85 -1.34
N PRO A 142 -8.17 -14.31 -2.53
CA PRO A 142 -6.85 -14.41 -3.16
C PRO A 142 -5.83 -13.37 -2.65
N TYR A 143 -5.67 -13.24 -1.33
CA TYR A 143 -4.74 -12.27 -0.72
C TYR A 143 -3.29 -12.37 -1.22
N ARG A 144 -2.86 -13.55 -1.67
CA ARG A 144 -1.47 -13.82 -2.08
C ARG A 144 -1.21 -13.57 -3.56
N ASN A 145 -2.21 -13.18 -4.35
CA ASN A 145 -2.04 -12.99 -5.78
C ASN A 145 -1.20 -11.75 -6.10
N SER A 146 -1.14 -10.76 -5.20
CA SER A 146 -0.19 -9.65 -5.27
C SER A 146 0.45 -9.38 -3.92
N LYS A 147 1.64 -8.77 -3.94
CA LYS A 147 2.32 -8.27 -2.74
C LYS A 147 1.47 -7.18 -2.07
N LEU A 148 0.79 -6.34 -2.85
CA LEU A 148 -0.12 -5.32 -2.34
C LEU A 148 -1.28 -5.95 -1.55
N THR A 149 -2.01 -6.91 -2.12
CA THR A 149 -3.13 -7.57 -1.42
C THR A 149 -2.68 -8.32 -0.19
N TYR A 150 -1.43 -8.82 -0.20
CA TYR A 150 -0.88 -9.53 0.95
C TYR A 150 -0.53 -8.57 2.08
N LEU A 151 0.09 -7.42 1.78
CA LEU A 151 0.35 -6.36 2.76
C LEU A 151 -0.95 -5.82 3.36
N LEU A 152 -1.98 -5.65 2.54
CA LEU A 152 -3.29 -5.17 2.96
C LEU A 152 -4.16 -6.24 3.63
N HIS A 153 -3.66 -7.47 3.81
CA HIS A 153 -4.43 -8.55 4.43
C HIS A 153 -5.02 -8.11 5.78
N ALA A 154 -4.27 -7.42 6.64
CA ALA A 154 -4.78 -6.98 7.94
C ALA A 154 -5.98 -6.02 7.82
N ALA A 155 -5.91 -5.08 6.86
CA ALA A 155 -6.95 -4.08 6.60
C ALA A 155 -8.19 -4.69 5.93
N LEU A 156 -8.01 -5.70 5.08
CA LEU A 156 -9.08 -6.32 4.29
C LEU A 156 -9.74 -7.52 4.98
N SER A 157 -9.03 -8.22 5.88
CA SER A 157 -9.53 -9.41 6.58
C SER A 157 -10.36 -9.11 7.84
N GLY A 158 -10.52 -7.82 8.17
CA GLY A 158 -11.29 -7.40 9.34
C GLY A 158 -10.57 -7.53 10.68
N THR A 159 -9.24 -7.69 10.69
CA THR A 159 -8.43 -7.74 11.93
C THR A 159 -8.10 -6.37 12.53
N GLY A 160 -8.66 -5.30 11.98
CA GLY A 160 -8.49 -3.93 12.45
C GLY A 160 -9.54 -3.00 11.85
N LYS A 161 -9.53 -1.73 12.29
CA LYS A 161 -10.39 -0.69 11.72
C LYS A 161 -9.76 -0.15 10.44
N THR A 162 -10.51 -0.17 9.36
CA THR A 162 -10.05 0.30 8.04
C THR A 162 -10.96 1.42 7.57
N ALA A 163 -10.36 2.55 7.20
CA ALA A 163 -11.03 3.63 6.47
C ALA A 163 -10.41 3.72 5.08
N VAL A 164 -11.26 3.89 4.05
CA VAL A 164 -10.82 4.03 2.66
C VAL A 164 -11.29 5.38 2.15
N MET A 165 -10.36 6.16 1.61
CA MET A 165 -10.65 7.40 0.89
C MET A 165 -10.67 7.10 -0.60
N VAL A 166 -11.71 7.58 -1.27
CA VAL A 166 -11.96 7.29 -2.68
C VAL A 166 -11.97 8.62 -3.43
N ASN A 167 -10.91 8.86 -4.20
CA ASN A 167 -10.75 10.09 -4.97
C ASN A 167 -11.24 9.88 -6.40
N ILE A 168 -12.14 10.77 -6.83
CA ILE A 168 -12.65 10.81 -8.21
C ILE A 168 -12.37 12.18 -8.81
N THR A 169 -12.38 12.24 -10.13
CA THR A 169 -12.26 13.50 -10.88
C THR A 169 -13.58 13.81 -11.58
N PRO A 170 -14.02 15.09 -11.59
CA PRO A 170 -15.20 15.53 -12.35
C PRO A 170 -14.93 15.66 -13.85
N ASP A 171 -13.68 15.50 -14.29
CA ASP A 171 -13.28 15.61 -15.69
C ASP A 171 -14.00 14.57 -16.58
N PRO A 172 -14.72 15.00 -17.65
CA PRO A 172 -15.45 14.10 -18.54
C PRO A 172 -14.57 13.03 -19.20
N TYR A 173 -13.31 13.34 -19.54
CA TYR A 173 -12.39 12.37 -20.15
C TYR A 173 -12.04 11.21 -19.20
N SER A 174 -12.26 11.41 -17.91
CA SER A 174 -11.95 10.49 -16.83
C SER A 174 -13.18 9.79 -16.25
N LEU A 175 -14.40 10.04 -16.79
CA LEU A 175 -15.66 9.47 -16.31
C LEU A 175 -15.62 7.96 -16.14
N GLY A 176 -15.04 7.24 -17.11
CA GLY A 176 -14.91 5.79 -17.06
C GLY A 176 -14.09 5.29 -15.86
N GLU A 177 -13.03 6.00 -15.49
CA GLU A 177 -12.20 5.62 -14.33
C GLU A 177 -12.88 6.02 -13.03
N SER A 178 -13.49 7.21 -12.97
CA SER A 178 -14.31 7.62 -11.83
C SER A 178 -15.42 6.61 -11.53
N LEU A 179 -16.09 6.07 -12.57
CA LEU A 179 -17.11 5.04 -12.41
C LEU A 179 -16.53 3.69 -11.93
N CYS A 180 -15.37 3.26 -12.43
CA CYS A 180 -14.67 2.08 -11.93
C CYS A 180 -14.34 2.23 -10.43
N THR A 181 -13.80 3.38 -10.05
CA THR A 181 -13.44 3.72 -8.67
C THR A 181 -14.68 3.73 -7.75
N LEU A 182 -15.81 4.29 -8.19
CA LEU A 182 -17.06 4.26 -7.43
C LEU A 182 -17.64 2.85 -7.28
N ARG A 183 -17.58 2.02 -8.34
CA ARG A 183 -18.02 0.61 -8.26
C ARG A 183 -17.17 -0.21 -7.31
N PHE A 184 -15.87 0.05 -7.28
CA PHE A 184 -14.96 -0.55 -6.30
C PHE A 184 -15.32 -0.13 -4.87
N ALA A 185 -15.56 1.17 -4.65
CA ALA A 185 -15.99 1.71 -3.36
C ALA A 185 -17.32 1.11 -2.90
N ASP A 186 -18.26 0.91 -3.82
CA ASP A 186 -19.55 0.27 -3.52
C ASP A 186 -19.36 -1.15 -3.00
N LYS A 187 -18.50 -1.95 -3.65
CA LYS A 187 -18.17 -3.31 -3.19
C LYS A 187 -17.38 -3.34 -1.88
N LEU A 188 -16.56 -2.33 -1.61
CA LEU A 188 -15.86 -2.23 -0.32
C LEU A 188 -16.82 -2.10 0.86
N LYS A 189 -18.00 -1.49 0.70
CA LYS A 189 -18.99 -1.35 1.79
C LYS A 189 -19.50 -2.71 2.28
N ASP A 190 -19.56 -3.69 1.39
CA ASP A 190 -20.01 -5.05 1.69
C ASP A 190 -18.93 -5.89 2.40
N VAL A 191 -17.69 -5.38 2.49
CA VAL A 191 -16.59 -6.05 3.19
C VAL A 191 -16.73 -5.79 4.69
N THR A 192 -17.25 -6.78 5.42
CA THR A 192 -17.41 -6.71 6.87
C THR A 192 -16.08 -6.87 7.61
N SER A 193 -15.71 -5.89 8.44
CA SER A 193 -14.71 -6.12 9.51
C SER A 193 -15.35 -6.89 10.66
N LYS A 194 -14.58 -7.75 11.34
CA LYS A 194 -15.05 -8.44 12.56
C LYS A 194 -15.04 -7.52 13.77
#